data_AF-K2AKQ3-F1
#
_entry.id   AF-K2AKQ3-F1
#
_cell.length_a   1.000
_cell.length_b   1.000
_cell.length_c   1.000
_cell.angle_alpha   90.00
_cell.angle_beta   90.00
_cell.angle_gamma   90.00
#
_symmetry.space_group_name_H-M   'P 1'
#
loop_
_entity.id
_entity.type
_entity.pdbx_description
1 polymer ?
#
loop_
_entity_poly.entity_id
_entity_poly.type
_entity_poly.pdbx_seq_one_letter_code
_entity_poly.pdbx_strand_id
1 'polypeptide(L)'
;GQNDGLNIFCIVDLHAITVPQNPRELKEKTLELAALILAAGINPQKSILFVQSHNLDHANLGWVLNCYLSMGQLNRMTQFKEKSEGKEGVSVGLFDYPALMAADILLYETTEVPVGEDQKQHVELTRDVAERFNSKYGHTFVMPKPVIPKFGGRIMSLVDPTVKMSKSDKNSNATIYLLESESDVRKKIMAATTDSQKAIVYDSSRPGVSNLLEIYTNTSGKTLEAAQSEFRGKGYKEFKEAVAEAVVAFLRPFQERYKNFRESGELLKILATGAKRATTISTKKLSEVYNKVGFVTN
;
A
#
# COMPACT_ATOMS: atom_id res chain seq x y z
N GLY A 1 3.46 -15.04 -0.88
CA GLY A 1 4.61 -14.20 -0.50
C GLY A 1 5.57 -14.08 -1.67
N GLN A 2 6.64 -13.29 -1.57
CA GLN A 2 7.55 -13.01 -2.71
C GLN A 2 8.30 -14.23 -3.29
N ASN A 3 8.16 -15.42 -2.69
CA ASN A 3 8.73 -16.67 -3.19
C ASN A 3 7.75 -17.50 -4.03
N ASP A 4 6.45 -17.14 -4.05
CA ASP A 4 5.38 -17.96 -4.65
C ASP A 4 5.11 -17.60 -6.12
N GLY A 5 5.86 -16.64 -6.68
CA GLY A 5 5.70 -16.18 -8.06
C GLY A 5 6.40 -14.85 -8.32
N LEU A 6 6.21 -14.30 -9.52
CA LEU A 6 6.69 -12.97 -9.86
C LEU A 6 5.86 -11.92 -9.13
N ASN A 7 6.50 -11.12 -8.29
CA ASN A 7 5.87 -10.03 -7.56
C ASN A 7 6.37 -8.70 -8.10
N ILE A 8 5.45 -7.76 -8.35
CA ILE A 8 5.74 -6.45 -8.92
C ILE A 8 5.21 -5.39 -7.96
N PHE A 9 6.10 -4.55 -7.46
CA PHE A 9 5.82 -3.42 -6.59
C PHE A 9 6.07 -2.13 -7.38
N CYS A 10 5.02 -1.37 -7.61
CA CYS A 10 5.07 -0.12 -8.36
C CYS A 10 4.88 1.07 -7.41
N ILE A 11 5.81 2.02 -7.44
CA ILE A 11 5.64 3.32 -6.79
C ILE A 11 4.95 4.24 -7.77
N VAL A 12 3.66 4.46 -7.55
CA VAL A 12 2.71 5.10 -8.47
C VAL A 12 2.75 6.62 -8.42
N ASP A 13 3.86 7.21 -8.84
CA ASP A 13 4.05 8.67 -8.84
C ASP A 13 3.18 9.41 -9.86
N LEU A 14 2.77 8.77 -10.97
CA LEU A 14 1.79 9.36 -11.91
C LEU A 14 0.40 9.47 -11.27
N HIS A 15 0.02 8.53 -10.39
CA HIS A 15 -1.21 8.64 -9.62
C HIS A 15 -1.13 9.73 -8.54
N ALA A 16 0.06 9.98 -7.98
CA ALA A 16 0.20 11.00 -6.93
C ALA A 16 -0.12 12.42 -7.44
N ILE A 17 0.18 12.71 -8.71
CA ILE A 17 -0.01 14.04 -9.31
C ILE A 17 -1.46 14.31 -9.79
N THR A 18 -2.41 13.39 -9.56
CA THR A 18 -3.84 13.68 -9.82
C THR A 18 -4.38 14.77 -8.89
N VAL A 19 -3.66 15.09 -7.82
CA VAL A 19 -3.86 16.27 -6.97
C VAL A 19 -2.55 17.06 -6.89
N PRO A 20 -2.57 18.36 -6.56
CA PRO A 20 -1.36 19.16 -6.47
C PRO A 20 -0.32 18.56 -5.52
N GLN A 21 0.94 18.53 -5.95
CA GLN A 21 2.08 18.03 -5.18
C GLN A 21 3.18 19.09 -5.10
N ASN A 22 3.87 19.16 -3.97
CA ASN A 22 5.14 19.88 -3.91
C ASN A 22 6.22 19.03 -4.63
N PRO A 23 6.93 19.56 -5.65
CA PRO A 23 7.89 18.77 -6.42
C PRO A 23 9.05 18.19 -5.60
N ARG A 24 9.52 18.90 -4.57
CA ARG A 24 10.60 18.43 -3.70
C ARG A 24 10.10 17.30 -2.79
N GLU A 25 8.90 17.46 -2.23
CA GLU A 25 8.29 16.44 -1.38
C GLU A 25 7.92 15.18 -2.16
N LEU A 26 7.37 15.31 -3.37
CA LEU A 26 7.05 14.15 -4.21
C LEU A 26 8.30 13.31 -4.49
N LYS A 27 9.40 13.96 -4.88
CA LYS A 27 10.68 13.28 -5.12
C LYS A 27 11.17 12.57 -3.86
N GLU A 28 11.12 13.24 -2.71
CA GLU A 28 11.57 12.67 -1.45
C GLU A 28 10.69 11.50 -1.00
N LYS A 29 9.36 11.61 -1.12
CA LYS A 29 8.40 10.56 -0.77
C LYS A 29 8.48 9.35 -1.68
N THR A 30 8.79 9.51 -2.96
CA THR A 30 9.08 8.40 -3.86
C THR A 30 10.29 7.59 -3.37
N LEU A 31 11.38 8.27 -2.99
CA LEU A 31 12.58 7.61 -2.48
C LEU A 31 12.39 7.02 -1.07
N GLU A 32 11.62 7.70 -0.21
CA GLU A 32 11.24 7.21 1.12
C GLU A 32 10.45 5.91 0.98
N LEU A 33 9.42 5.88 0.14
CA LEU A 33 8.59 4.69 -0.07
C LEU A 33 9.40 3.52 -0.65
N ALA A 34 10.30 3.78 -1.60
CA ALA A 34 11.18 2.75 -2.14
C ALA A 34 12.04 2.10 -1.04
N ALA A 35 12.67 2.93 -0.19
CA ALA A 35 13.48 2.44 0.92
C ALA A 35 12.63 1.71 1.98
N LEU A 36 11.41 2.17 2.27
CA LEU A 36 10.49 1.50 3.18
C LEU A 36 10.11 0.10 2.68
N ILE A 37 9.81 -0.05 1.39
CA ILE A 37 9.46 -1.35 0.78
C ILE A 37 10.65 -2.33 0.89
N LEU A 38 11.86 -1.87 0.61
CA LEU A 38 13.07 -2.69 0.72
C LEU A 38 13.38 -3.03 2.19
N ALA A 39 13.24 -2.07 3.11
CA ALA A 39 13.41 -2.28 4.55
C ALA A 39 12.39 -3.26 5.14
N ALA A 40 11.20 -3.36 4.56
CA ALA A 40 10.18 -4.35 4.91
C ALA A 40 10.57 -5.79 4.48
N GLY A 41 11.66 -5.95 3.71
CA GLY A 41 12.21 -7.24 3.32
C GLY A 41 11.90 -7.66 1.88
N ILE A 42 11.33 -6.77 1.05
CA ILE A 42 11.21 -7.06 -0.38
C ILE A 42 12.60 -7.16 -1.00
N ASN A 43 12.88 -8.33 -1.59
CA ASN A 43 14.16 -8.59 -2.23
C ASN A 43 14.08 -8.22 -3.72
N PRO A 44 14.85 -7.22 -4.20
CA PRO A 44 14.80 -6.75 -5.59
C PRO A 44 15.36 -7.76 -6.60
N GLN A 45 15.99 -8.85 -6.15
CA GLN A 45 16.39 -9.96 -7.02
C GLN A 45 15.23 -10.93 -7.27
N LYS A 46 14.29 -11.05 -6.32
CA LYS A 46 13.13 -11.94 -6.43
C LYS A 46 11.90 -11.23 -6.98
N SER A 47 11.70 -9.99 -6.55
CA SER A 47 10.59 -9.13 -6.97
C SER A 47 11.09 -8.01 -7.88
N ILE A 48 10.17 -7.35 -8.58
CA ILE A 48 10.45 -6.12 -9.32
C ILE A 48 9.94 -4.96 -8.48
N LEU A 49 10.81 -3.99 -8.18
CA LEU A 49 10.44 -2.73 -7.54
C LEU A 49 10.86 -1.58 -8.45
N PHE A 50 9.92 -0.73 -8.84
CA PHE A 50 10.19 0.38 -9.75
C PHE A 50 9.27 1.57 -9.51
N VAL A 51 9.62 2.72 -10.09
CA VAL A 51 8.79 3.94 -10.11
C VAL A 51 8.01 3.97 -11.42
N GLN A 52 6.70 4.23 -11.34
CA GLN A 52 5.77 4.15 -12.46
C GLN A 52 6.21 5.04 -13.64
N SER A 53 6.57 6.30 -13.37
CA SER A 53 7.03 7.24 -14.39
C SER A 53 8.31 6.84 -15.13
N HIS A 54 9.09 5.89 -14.59
CA HIS A 54 10.28 5.36 -15.27
C HIS A 54 9.92 4.36 -16.38
N ASN A 55 8.65 3.95 -16.48
CA ASN A 55 8.16 3.05 -17.52
C ASN A 55 6.98 3.71 -18.27
N LEU A 56 7.26 4.21 -19.47
CA LEU A 56 6.28 4.94 -20.29
C LEU A 56 5.09 4.09 -20.74
N ASP A 57 5.23 2.76 -20.71
CA ASP A 57 4.18 1.83 -21.14
C ASP A 57 2.89 1.99 -20.34
N HIS A 58 2.99 2.45 -19.09
CA HIS A 58 1.84 2.72 -18.22
C HIS A 58 0.95 3.84 -18.76
N ALA A 59 1.53 4.98 -19.11
CA ALA A 59 0.79 6.10 -19.69
C ALA A 59 0.24 5.74 -21.08
N ASN A 60 1.04 5.02 -21.86
CA ASN A 60 0.68 4.57 -23.21
C ASN A 60 -0.52 3.61 -23.19
N LEU A 61 -0.52 2.60 -22.32
CA LEU A 61 -1.67 1.70 -22.19
C LEU A 61 -2.85 2.42 -21.53
N GLY A 62 -2.61 3.31 -20.57
CA GLY A 62 -3.66 4.13 -19.95
C GLY A 62 -4.49 4.89 -20.99
N TRP A 63 -3.81 5.52 -21.95
CA TRP A 63 -4.48 6.19 -23.08
C TRP A 63 -5.32 5.23 -23.92
N VAL A 64 -4.79 4.06 -24.26
CA VAL A 64 -5.56 3.06 -25.03
C VAL A 64 -6.81 2.65 -24.25
N LEU A 65 -6.68 2.37 -22.95
CA LEU A 65 -7.81 1.94 -22.11
C LEU A 65 -8.87 3.03 -21.92
N ASN A 66 -8.49 4.32 -21.96
CA ASN A 66 -9.45 5.42 -21.99
C ASN A 66 -10.41 5.31 -23.18
N CYS A 67 -9.95 4.84 -24.33
CA CYS A 67 -10.80 4.62 -25.50
C CYS A 67 -11.78 3.44 -25.34
N TYR A 68 -11.65 2.64 -24.28
CA TYR A 68 -12.54 1.51 -23.97
C TYR A 68 -13.32 1.72 -22.69
N LEU A 69 -13.11 2.79 -21.94
CA LEU A 69 -13.89 3.16 -20.75
C LEU A 69 -14.92 4.22 -21.11
N SER A 70 -16.08 4.18 -20.44
CA SER A 70 -17.10 5.21 -20.62
C SER A 70 -17.05 6.22 -19.48
N MET A 71 -17.40 7.47 -19.79
CA MET A 71 -17.59 8.52 -18.78
C MET A 71 -18.53 8.07 -17.65
N GLY A 72 -19.58 7.31 -17.98
CA GLY A 72 -20.53 6.78 -17.00
C GLY A 72 -19.92 5.80 -16.01
N GLN A 73 -18.98 4.95 -16.43
CA GLN A 73 -18.26 4.04 -15.53
C GLN A 73 -17.38 4.82 -14.55
N LEU A 74 -16.61 5.79 -15.05
CA LEU A 74 -15.72 6.61 -14.25
C LEU A 74 -16.50 7.50 -13.25
N ASN A 75 -17.61 8.10 -13.68
CA ASN A 75 -18.50 8.90 -12.80
C ASN A 75 -19.11 8.09 -11.64
N ARG A 76 -19.20 6.77 -11.75
CA ARG A 76 -19.76 5.90 -10.69
C ARG A 76 -18.71 5.44 -9.66
N MET A 77 -17.43 5.74 -9.87
CA MET A 77 -16.37 5.37 -8.92
C MET A 77 -16.56 6.12 -7.59
N THR A 78 -16.63 5.37 -6.49
CA THR A 78 -16.88 5.92 -5.15
C THR A 78 -15.76 6.87 -4.74
N GLN A 79 -14.51 6.48 -4.99
CA GLN A 79 -13.35 7.34 -4.68
C GLN A 79 -13.32 8.64 -5.48
N PHE A 80 -13.82 8.65 -6.72
CA PHE A 80 -13.93 9.90 -7.47
C PHE A 80 -14.93 10.82 -6.79
N LYS A 81 -16.13 10.32 -6.47
CA LYS A 81 -17.17 11.09 -5.78
C LYS A 81 -16.65 11.69 -4.46
N GLU A 82 -16.11 10.85 -3.58
CA GLU A 82 -15.58 11.26 -2.28
C GLU A 82 -14.44 12.29 -2.40
N LYS A 83 -13.50 12.11 -3.35
CA LYS A 83 -12.36 13.03 -3.50
C LYS A 83 -12.70 14.30 -4.29
N SER A 84 -13.81 14.31 -5.01
CA SER A 84 -14.31 15.46 -5.79
C SER A 84 -15.28 16.34 -5.00
N GLU A 85 -15.91 15.79 -3.96
CA GLU A 85 -16.92 16.47 -3.17
C GLU A 85 -16.39 17.76 -2.53
N GLY A 86 -17.14 18.85 -2.68
CA GLY A 86 -16.81 20.16 -2.12
C GLY A 86 -15.64 20.89 -2.79
N LYS A 87 -15.14 20.43 -3.94
CA LYS A 87 -14.07 21.11 -4.69
C LYS A 87 -14.61 21.92 -5.87
N GLU A 88 -14.16 23.17 -5.99
CA GLU A 88 -14.52 24.05 -7.12
C GLU A 88 -13.89 23.60 -8.45
N GLY A 89 -12.74 22.93 -8.40
CA GLY A 89 -12.03 22.41 -9.57
C GLY A 89 -11.47 21.03 -9.29
N VAL A 90 -11.80 20.07 -10.15
CA VAL A 90 -11.32 18.68 -10.07
C VAL A 90 -10.49 18.41 -11.32
N SER A 91 -9.28 17.89 -11.12
CA SER A 91 -8.41 17.55 -12.25
C SER A 91 -9.01 16.40 -13.07
N VAL A 92 -8.78 16.41 -14.39
CA VAL A 92 -9.13 15.28 -15.25
C VAL A 92 -8.41 14.01 -14.79
N GLY A 93 -7.18 14.14 -14.28
CA GLY A 93 -6.44 13.02 -13.70
C GLY A 93 -7.18 12.34 -12.55
N LEU A 94 -7.86 13.07 -11.67
CA LEU A 94 -8.64 12.48 -10.57
C LEU A 94 -9.86 11.68 -11.07
N PHE A 95 -10.38 12.03 -12.24
CA PHE A 95 -11.46 11.31 -12.90
C PHE A 95 -10.94 10.09 -13.68
N ASP A 96 -9.79 10.25 -14.34
CA ASP A 96 -9.24 9.31 -15.33
C ASP A 96 -8.28 8.27 -14.76
N TYR A 97 -7.74 8.47 -13.55
CA TYR A 97 -6.78 7.53 -12.94
C TYR A 97 -7.23 6.07 -12.87
N PRO A 98 -8.54 5.69 -12.82
CA PRO A 98 -8.91 4.28 -12.86
C PRO A 98 -8.45 3.58 -14.14
N ALA A 99 -8.34 4.29 -15.27
CA ALA A 99 -7.79 3.73 -16.51
C ALA A 99 -6.28 3.51 -16.42
N LEU A 100 -5.56 4.44 -15.79
CA LEU A 100 -4.14 4.31 -15.51
C LEU A 100 -3.87 3.14 -14.54
N MET A 101 -4.71 2.96 -13.53
CA MET A 101 -4.62 1.81 -12.62
C MET A 101 -4.88 0.49 -13.35
N ALA A 102 -5.85 0.45 -14.27
CA ALA A 102 -6.07 -0.71 -15.11
C ALA A 102 -4.84 -1.01 -15.98
N ALA A 103 -4.19 0.01 -16.54
CA ALA A 103 -2.95 -0.16 -17.28
C ALA A 103 -1.82 -0.72 -16.41
N ASP A 104 -1.66 -0.22 -15.18
CA ASP A 104 -0.66 -0.70 -14.22
C ASP A 104 -0.78 -2.20 -13.94
N ILE A 105 -2.01 -2.73 -13.93
CA ILE A 105 -2.30 -4.14 -13.66
C ILE A 105 -2.15 -4.99 -14.93
N LEU A 106 -2.72 -4.53 -16.05
CA LEU A 106 -2.87 -5.34 -17.27
C LEU A 106 -1.58 -5.50 -18.08
N LEU A 107 -0.60 -4.60 -17.93
CA LEU A 107 0.70 -4.68 -18.61
C LEU A 107 1.51 -5.94 -18.28
N TYR A 108 1.24 -6.58 -17.14
CA TYR A 108 2.10 -7.64 -16.58
C TYR A 108 1.42 -9.01 -16.51
N GLU A 109 0.30 -9.21 -17.22
CA GLU A 109 -0.49 -10.45 -17.16
C GLU A 109 -0.88 -10.83 -15.71
N THR A 110 -1.14 -9.82 -14.90
CA THR A 110 -1.37 -9.95 -13.46
C THR A 110 -2.57 -10.86 -13.16
N THR A 111 -2.35 -11.89 -12.34
CA THR A 111 -3.37 -12.83 -11.89
C THR A 111 -4.04 -12.40 -10.58
N GLU A 112 -3.27 -11.79 -9.68
CA GLU A 112 -3.68 -11.41 -8.34
C GLU A 112 -3.23 -9.98 -8.02
N VAL A 113 -4.13 -9.18 -7.43
CA VAL A 113 -3.85 -7.80 -7.04
C VAL A 113 -4.12 -7.66 -5.53
N PRO A 114 -3.08 -7.69 -4.69
CA PRO A 114 -3.23 -7.50 -3.25
C PRO A 114 -3.65 -6.04 -2.94
N VAL A 115 -4.88 -5.84 -2.47
CA VAL A 115 -5.42 -4.50 -2.22
C VAL A 115 -6.30 -4.44 -0.98
N GLY A 116 -6.50 -3.23 -0.46
CA GLY A 116 -7.53 -2.95 0.55
C GLY A 116 -8.94 -2.98 -0.05
N GLU A 117 -9.95 -3.09 0.82
CA GLU A 117 -11.36 -3.13 0.40
C GLU A 117 -11.76 -1.89 -0.42
N ASP A 118 -11.15 -0.74 -0.12
CA ASP A 118 -11.37 0.56 -0.80
C ASP A 118 -10.97 0.55 -2.28
N GLN A 119 -10.09 -0.36 -2.70
CA GLN A 119 -9.59 -0.47 -4.06
C GLN A 119 -10.24 -1.61 -4.86
N LYS A 120 -11.10 -2.42 -4.24
CA LYS A 120 -11.78 -3.54 -4.89
C LYS A 120 -12.55 -3.08 -6.13
N GLN A 121 -13.25 -1.95 -6.04
CA GLN A 121 -14.01 -1.39 -7.15
C GLN A 121 -13.13 -1.07 -8.38
N HIS A 122 -11.89 -0.61 -8.17
CA HIS A 122 -10.96 -0.34 -9.28
C HIS A 122 -10.45 -1.61 -9.95
N VAL A 123 -10.24 -2.68 -9.16
CA VAL A 123 -9.87 -3.99 -9.72
C VAL A 123 -11.04 -4.58 -10.52
N GLU A 124 -12.29 -4.42 -10.07
CA GLU A 124 -13.46 -4.81 -10.87
C GLU A 124 -13.57 -4.00 -12.17
N LEU A 125 -13.36 -2.67 -12.13
CA LEU A 125 -13.34 -1.87 -13.36
C LEU A 125 -12.21 -2.32 -14.33
N THR A 126 -11.06 -2.70 -13.78
CA THR A 126 -9.93 -3.25 -14.55
C THR A 126 -10.33 -4.55 -15.26
N ARG A 127 -11.10 -5.42 -14.58
CA ARG A 127 -11.63 -6.65 -15.17
C ARG A 127 -12.64 -6.35 -16.28
N ASP A 128 -13.56 -5.41 -16.07
CA ASP A 128 -14.56 -5.00 -17.07
C ASP A 128 -13.90 -4.49 -18.37
N VAL A 129 -12.89 -3.62 -18.26
CA VAL A 129 -12.20 -3.07 -19.45
C VAL A 129 -11.38 -4.14 -20.16
N ALA A 130 -10.76 -5.05 -19.40
CA ALA A 130 -10.01 -6.16 -19.97
C ALA A 130 -10.92 -7.15 -20.71
N GLU A 131 -12.07 -7.50 -20.15
CA GLU A 131 -13.08 -8.36 -20.79
C GLU A 131 -13.61 -7.73 -22.08
N ARG A 132 -13.90 -6.42 -22.05
CA ARG A 132 -14.35 -5.66 -23.22
C ARG A 132 -13.30 -5.66 -24.34
N PHE A 133 -12.04 -5.41 -23.99
CA PHE A 133 -10.94 -5.44 -24.95
C PHE A 133 -10.78 -6.85 -25.55
N ASN A 134 -10.79 -7.88 -24.70
CA ASN A 134 -10.67 -9.27 -25.12
C ASN A 134 -11.83 -9.72 -26.01
N SER A 135 -13.06 -9.29 -25.72
CA SER A 135 -14.23 -9.61 -26.54
C SER A 135 -14.13 -9.01 -27.93
N LYS A 136 -13.49 -7.83 -28.06
CA LYS A 136 -13.34 -7.12 -29.33
C LYS A 136 -12.15 -7.63 -30.17
N TYR A 137 -11.03 -7.93 -29.54
CA TYR A 137 -9.76 -8.25 -30.24
C TYR A 137 -9.20 -9.65 -29.95
N GLY A 138 -10.02 -10.51 -29.34
CA GLY A 138 -9.60 -11.82 -28.85
C GLY A 138 -8.76 -11.75 -27.58
N HIS A 139 -8.42 -12.91 -27.02
CA HIS A 139 -7.67 -13.02 -25.77
C HIS A 139 -6.36 -12.22 -25.81
N THR A 140 -6.22 -11.21 -24.94
CA THR A 140 -5.08 -10.28 -24.84
C THR A 140 -4.64 -10.10 -23.40
N PHE A 141 -5.62 -9.91 -22.51
CA PHE A 141 -5.40 -9.68 -21.09
C PHE A 141 -5.85 -10.87 -20.24
N VAL A 142 -5.05 -11.20 -19.23
CA VAL A 142 -5.47 -12.07 -18.12
C VAL A 142 -6.43 -11.28 -17.23
N MET A 143 -7.44 -11.96 -16.67
CA MET A 143 -8.39 -11.33 -15.74
C MET A 143 -7.80 -11.32 -14.32
N PRO A 144 -7.39 -10.15 -13.79
CA PRO A 144 -6.85 -10.06 -12.44
C PRO A 144 -7.95 -10.36 -11.41
N LYS A 145 -7.56 -10.85 -10.23
CA LYS A 145 -8.45 -11.04 -9.08
C LYS A 145 -7.99 -10.17 -7.91
N PRO A 146 -8.91 -9.44 -7.23
CA PRO A 146 -8.55 -8.75 -6.01
C PRO A 146 -8.27 -9.77 -4.91
N VAL A 147 -7.13 -9.62 -4.23
CA VAL A 147 -6.78 -10.44 -3.07
C VAL A 147 -6.78 -9.53 -1.85
N ILE A 148 -7.79 -9.70 -0.99
CA ILE A 148 -7.87 -8.98 0.28
C ILE A 148 -7.11 -9.83 1.31
N PRO A 149 -5.97 -9.36 1.85
CA PRO A 149 -5.21 -10.14 2.81
C PRO A 149 -6.05 -10.48 4.04
N LYS A 150 -6.12 -11.76 4.40
CA LYS A 150 -6.75 -12.23 5.64
C LYS A 150 -5.93 -11.90 6.89
N PHE A 151 -4.65 -11.59 6.70
CA PHE A 151 -3.67 -11.31 7.75
C PHE A 151 -3.24 -9.85 7.70
N GLY A 152 -3.09 -9.27 8.89
CA GLY A 152 -2.99 -7.84 9.12
C GLY A 152 -4.16 -7.43 10.01
N GLY A 153 -4.06 -7.80 11.29
CA GLY A 153 -5.05 -7.42 12.31
C GLY A 153 -5.41 -5.95 12.16
N ARG A 154 -6.69 -5.64 12.34
CA ARG A 154 -7.18 -4.27 12.22
C ARG A 154 -6.66 -3.47 13.41
N ILE A 155 -5.42 -2.97 13.29
CA ILE A 155 -4.81 -2.15 14.34
C ILE A 155 -5.61 -0.85 14.46
N MET A 156 -6.05 -0.60 15.68
CA MET A 156 -6.93 0.52 16.02
C MET A 156 -6.10 1.72 16.48
N SER A 157 -6.71 2.90 16.45
CA SER A 157 -6.06 4.12 16.95
C SER A 157 -5.71 3.97 18.43
N LEU A 158 -4.54 4.49 18.80
CA LEU A 158 -4.10 4.50 20.19
C LEU A 158 -4.89 5.48 21.05
N VAL A 159 -5.57 6.45 20.44
CA VAL A 159 -6.37 7.47 21.14
C VAL A 159 -7.84 7.07 21.19
N ASP A 160 -8.39 6.63 20.06
CA ASP A 160 -9.75 6.09 19.95
C ASP A 160 -9.68 4.66 19.44
N PRO A 161 -9.71 3.64 20.33
CA PRO A 161 -9.54 2.26 19.93
C PRO A 161 -10.77 1.68 19.19
N THR A 162 -11.82 2.47 18.95
CA THR A 162 -13.00 2.07 18.15
C THR A 162 -12.83 2.39 16.66
N VAL A 163 -11.87 3.25 16.31
CA VAL A 163 -11.56 3.60 14.92
C VAL A 163 -10.24 2.98 14.47
N LYS A 164 -10.14 2.66 13.18
CA LYS A 164 -8.91 2.09 12.59
C LYS A 164 -7.80 3.14 12.64
N MET A 165 -6.57 2.71 12.95
CA MET A 165 -5.40 3.59 12.88
C MET A 165 -5.26 4.19 11.47
N SER A 166 -5.05 5.51 11.40
CA SER A 166 -4.98 6.24 10.13
C SER A 166 -3.76 7.15 10.07
N LYS A 167 -3.05 7.11 8.95
CA LYS A 167 -1.94 8.04 8.65
C LYS A 167 -2.39 9.50 8.48
N SER A 168 -3.68 9.73 8.28
CA SER A 168 -4.26 11.07 8.08
C SER A 168 -5.07 11.55 9.29
N ASP A 169 -4.94 10.88 10.44
CA ASP A 169 -5.56 11.34 11.69
C ASP A 169 -4.98 12.71 12.07
N LYS A 170 -5.84 13.63 12.52
CA LYS A 170 -5.44 14.95 13.00
C LYS A 170 -4.62 14.86 14.30
N ASN A 171 -4.86 13.80 15.08
CA ASN A 171 -4.11 13.52 16.29
C ASN A 171 -2.92 12.61 15.97
N SER A 172 -1.72 13.17 15.99
CA SER A 172 -0.49 12.41 15.74
C SER A 172 -0.26 11.26 16.75
N ASN A 173 -0.86 11.31 17.94
CA ASN A 173 -0.76 10.24 18.93
C ASN A 173 -1.62 9.02 18.59
N ALA A 174 -2.54 9.11 17.63
CA ALA A 174 -3.39 7.99 17.21
C ALA A 174 -2.61 6.89 16.49
N THR A 175 -1.47 7.22 15.89
CA THR A 175 -0.75 6.38 14.93
C THR A 175 0.74 6.32 15.26
N ILE A 176 1.35 5.15 15.06
CA ILE A 176 2.81 4.98 15.10
C ILE A 176 3.32 4.84 13.66
N TYR A 177 4.27 5.69 13.27
CA TYR A 177 4.92 5.61 11.96
C TYR A 177 6.12 4.65 11.98
N LEU A 178 6.42 4.03 10.84
CA LEU A 178 7.56 3.10 10.72
C LEU A 178 8.92 3.77 10.96
N LEU A 179 9.02 5.07 10.70
CA LEU A 179 10.22 5.89 10.93
C LEU A 179 10.11 6.75 12.19
N GLU A 180 9.16 6.44 13.08
CA GLU A 180 8.97 7.19 14.32
C GLU A 180 10.14 6.96 15.28
N SER A 181 10.54 8.02 15.99
CA SER A 181 11.63 7.95 16.97
C SER A 181 11.26 7.02 18.12
N GLU A 182 12.25 6.33 18.71
CA GLU A 182 11.96 5.44 19.84
C GLU A 182 11.29 6.17 21.02
N SER A 183 11.67 7.44 21.24
CA SER A 183 11.05 8.27 22.29
C SER A 183 9.58 8.56 22.03
N ASP A 184 9.20 8.80 20.77
CA ASP A 184 7.82 9.11 20.41
C ASP A 184 6.97 7.84 20.42
N VAL A 185 7.50 6.70 19.96
CA VAL A 185 6.85 5.39 20.11
C VAL A 185 6.50 5.13 21.58
N ARG A 186 7.48 5.27 22.49
CA ARG A 186 7.26 5.09 23.93
C ARG A 186 6.19 6.03 24.46
N LYS A 187 6.28 7.33 24.16
CA LYS A 187 5.28 8.32 24.60
C LYS A 187 3.87 7.97 24.14
N LYS A 188 3.69 7.62 22.85
CA LYS A 188 2.38 7.29 22.27
C LYS A 188 1.78 6.03 22.86
N ILE A 189 2.56 4.96 23.02
CA ILE A 189 2.09 3.72 23.66
C ILE A 189 1.72 3.97 25.13
N MET A 190 2.53 4.72 25.87
CA MET A 190 2.23 5.06 27.26
C MET A 190 0.94 5.88 27.40
N ALA A 191 0.67 6.77 26.44
CA ALA A 191 -0.53 7.59 26.37
C ALA A 191 -1.76 6.87 25.79
N ALA A 192 -1.61 5.65 25.26
CA ALA A 192 -2.70 4.95 24.59
C ALA A 192 -3.91 4.72 25.52
N THR A 193 -5.11 4.89 25.00
CA THR A 193 -6.36 4.76 25.76
C THR A 193 -6.57 3.31 26.20
N THR A 194 -6.80 3.12 27.50
CA THR A 194 -7.17 1.85 28.13
C THR A 194 -8.40 2.05 29.02
N ASP A 195 -9.02 0.96 29.47
CA ASP A 195 -10.10 1.02 30.45
C ASP A 195 -9.58 1.20 31.89
N SER A 196 -10.47 1.14 32.88
CA SER A 196 -10.16 1.24 34.32
C SER A 196 -10.10 -0.11 35.04
N GLN A 197 -10.11 -1.23 34.32
CA GLN A 197 -10.02 -2.57 34.90
C GLN A 197 -8.56 -2.91 35.26
N LYS A 198 -8.34 -4.11 35.82
CA LYS A 198 -7.00 -4.58 36.22
C LYS A 198 -6.46 -5.71 35.36
N ALA A 199 -7.32 -6.51 34.75
CA ALA A 199 -6.89 -7.68 33.99
C ALA A 199 -6.47 -7.29 32.58
N ILE A 200 -5.33 -7.81 32.12
CA ILE A 200 -4.83 -7.64 30.75
C ILE A 200 -5.22 -8.90 29.98
N VAL A 201 -6.40 -8.87 29.39
CA VAL A 201 -6.99 -9.97 28.62
C VAL A 201 -7.62 -9.42 27.36
N TYR A 202 -7.57 -10.20 26.29
CA TYR A 202 -8.26 -9.87 25.06
C TYR A 202 -9.77 -10.00 25.24
N ASP A 203 -10.47 -8.94 24.91
CA ASP A 203 -11.92 -8.83 24.96
C ASP A 203 -12.38 -7.76 23.97
N SER A 204 -13.33 -8.09 23.10
CA SER A 204 -13.87 -7.16 22.10
C SER A 204 -14.59 -5.96 22.73
N SER A 205 -15.09 -6.10 23.96
CA SER A 205 -15.68 -5.00 24.73
C SER A 205 -14.63 -4.06 25.37
N ARG A 206 -13.34 -4.44 25.30
CA ARG A 206 -12.20 -3.72 25.88
C ARG A 206 -11.18 -3.34 24.81
N PRO A 207 -11.57 -2.52 23.82
CA PRO A 207 -10.84 -2.37 22.56
C PRO A 207 -9.43 -1.80 22.74
N GLY A 208 -9.19 -0.93 23.73
CA GLY A 208 -7.86 -0.36 23.98
C GLY A 208 -6.82 -1.40 24.42
N VAL A 209 -7.18 -2.23 25.41
CA VAL A 209 -6.29 -3.29 25.93
C VAL A 209 -6.09 -4.39 24.89
N SER A 210 -7.17 -4.79 24.19
CA SER A 210 -7.12 -5.78 23.12
C SER A 210 -6.25 -5.35 21.95
N ASN A 211 -6.34 -4.07 21.53
CA ASN A 211 -5.49 -3.50 20.49
C ASN A 211 -4.01 -3.52 20.90
N LEU A 212 -3.68 -3.13 22.14
CA LEU A 212 -2.29 -3.19 22.63
C LEU A 212 -1.77 -4.63 22.74
N LEU A 213 -2.62 -5.60 23.11
CA LEU A 213 -2.27 -7.01 23.09
C LEU A 213 -1.96 -7.49 21.67
N GLU A 214 -2.79 -7.14 20.68
CA GLU A 214 -2.54 -7.46 19.27
C GLU A 214 -1.22 -6.85 18.76
N ILE A 215 -0.95 -5.58 19.11
CA ILE A 215 0.32 -4.93 18.77
C ILE A 215 1.49 -5.69 19.40
N TYR A 216 1.38 -6.04 20.68
CA TYR A 216 2.42 -6.77 21.39
C TYR A 216 2.68 -8.15 20.79
N THR A 217 1.64 -8.93 20.49
CA THR A 217 1.79 -10.27 19.90
C THR A 217 2.44 -10.19 18.52
N ASN A 218 2.03 -9.21 17.70
CA ASN A 218 2.56 -9.05 16.34
C ASN A 218 4.03 -8.58 16.33
N THR A 219 4.45 -7.79 17.31
CA THR A 219 5.82 -7.25 17.37
C THR A 219 6.80 -8.13 18.14
N SER A 220 6.31 -8.88 19.14
CA SER A 220 7.13 -9.81 19.93
C SER A 220 7.17 -11.23 19.36
N GLY A 221 6.24 -11.59 18.47
CA GLY A 221 6.06 -12.96 17.95
C GLY A 221 5.43 -13.94 18.95
N LYS A 222 5.01 -13.47 20.13
CA LYS A 222 4.31 -14.30 21.14
C LYS A 222 2.86 -14.53 20.73
N THR A 223 2.31 -15.67 21.12
CA THR A 223 0.86 -15.93 21.00
C THR A 223 0.08 -15.07 21.99
N LEU A 224 -1.21 -14.91 21.72
CA LEU A 224 -2.10 -14.14 22.59
C LEU A 224 -2.20 -14.75 24.00
N GLU A 225 -2.23 -16.08 24.09
CA GLU A 225 -2.28 -16.82 25.35
C GLU A 225 -1.00 -16.59 26.17
N ALA A 226 0.16 -16.62 25.51
CA ALA A 226 1.44 -16.37 26.16
C ALA A 226 1.53 -14.92 26.67
N ALA A 227 1.10 -13.94 25.87
CA ALA A 227 1.06 -12.54 26.26
C ALA A 227 0.13 -12.32 27.48
N GLN A 228 -1.09 -12.86 27.45
CA GLN A 228 -2.03 -12.75 28.58
C GLN A 228 -1.50 -13.42 29.85
N SER A 229 -0.79 -14.55 29.72
CA SER A 229 -0.17 -15.23 30.86
C SER A 229 0.97 -14.40 31.46
N GLU A 230 1.81 -13.80 30.62
CA GLU A 230 2.92 -12.93 31.03
C GLU A 230 2.46 -11.70 31.80
N PHE A 231 1.32 -11.13 31.41
CA PHE A 231 0.76 -9.94 32.05
C PHE A 231 -0.25 -10.25 33.17
N ARG A 232 -0.38 -11.51 33.58
CA ARG A 232 -1.25 -11.89 34.69
C ARG A 232 -0.75 -11.25 35.99
N GLY A 233 -1.62 -10.47 36.64
CA GLY A 233 -1.31 -9.78 37.89
C GLY A 233 -0.46 -8.51 37.73
N LYS A 234 -0.08 -8.14 36.50
CA LYS A 234 0.66 -6.91 36.19
C LYS A 234 -0.31 -5.74 35.98
N GLY A 235 0.19 -4.52 36.20
CA GLY A 235 -0.57 -3.28 35.95
C GLY A 235 -0.39 -2.74 34.53
N TYR A 236 -1.25 -1.82 34.11
CA TYR A 236 -1.18 -1.22 32.76
C TYR A 236 0.09 -0.44 32.47
N LYS A 237 0.74 0.12 33.49
CA LYS A 237 2.02 0.79 33.29
C LYS A 237 3.08 -0.19 32.76
N GLU A 238 3.29 -1.29 33.48
CA GLU A 238 4.25 -2.32 33.11
C GLU A 238 3.90 -2.97 31.76
N PHE A 239 2.60 -3.18 31.49
CA PHE A 239 2.13 -3.67 30.20
C PHE A 239 2.48 -2.73 29.05
N LYS A 240 2.14 -1.43 29.17
CA LYS A 240 2.42 -0.44 28.13
C LYS A 240 3.94 -0.26 27.92
N GLU A 241 4.73 -0.32 28.99
CA GLU A 241 6.20 -0.31 28.89
C GLU A 241 6.69 -1.51 28.06
N ALA A 242 6.18 -2.72 28.33
CA ALA A 242 6.52 -3.91 27.55
C ALA A 242 6.06 -3.82 26.08
N VAL A 243 4.86 -3.27 25.82
CA VAL A 243 4.39 -3.01 24.44
C VAL A 243 5.30 -2.03 23.73
N ALA A 244 5.69 -0.94 24.39
CA ALA A 244 6.56 0.07 23.82
C ALA A 244 7.93 -0.52 23.44
N GLU A 245 8.54 -1.30 24.33
CA GLU A 245 9.83 -1.95 24.05
C GLU A 245 9.72 -3.00 22.93
N ALA A 246 8.62 -3.76 22.86
CA ALA A 246 8.41 -4.71 21.76
C ALA A 246 8.31 -4.00 20.40
N VAL A 247 7.56 -2.89 20.33
CA VAL A 247 7.45 -2.07 19.11
C VAL A 247 8.79 -1.44 18.73
N VAL A 248 9.53 -0.89 19.70
CA VAL A 248 10.87 -0.32 19.45
C VAL A 248 11.84 -1.39 18.95
N ALA A 249 11.88 -2.55 19.59
CA ALA A 249 12.74 -3.67 19.18
C ALA A 249 12.40 -4.18 17.78
N PHE A 250 11.11 -4.15 17.40
CA PHE A 250 10.66 -4.49 16.04
C PHE A 250 11.08 -3.43 15.01
N LEU A 251 10.93 -2.14 15.32
CA LEU A 251 11.22 -1.04 14.40
C LEU A 251 12.72 -0.80 14.20
N ARG A 252 13.56 -1.01 15.22
CA ARG A 252 15.00 -0.73 15.14
C ARG A 252 15.69 -1.39 13.94
N PRO A 253 15.63 -2.73 13.73
CA PRO A 253 16.28 -3.35 12.57
C PRO A 253 15.64 -2.93 11.24
N PHE A 254 14.36 -2.56 11.24
CA PHE A 254 13.70 -2.01 10.06
C PHE A 254 14.26 -0.62 9.71
N GLN A 255 14.37 0.27 10.68
CA GLN A 255 14.89 1.63 10.52
C GLN A 255 16.37 1.64 10.12
N GLU A 256 17.17 0.70 10.65
CA GLU A 256 18.55 0.48 10.23
C GLU A 256 18.64 0.09 8.74
N ARG A 257 17.83 -0.88 8.29
CA ARG A 257 17.76 -1.24 6.86
C ARG A 257 17.31 -0.06 5.99
N TYR A 258 16.29 0.67 6.43
CA TYR A 258 15.83 1.87 5.74
C TYR A 258 16.97 2.89 5.55
N LYS A 259 17.68 3.21 6.64
CA LYS A 259 18.81 4.13 6.61
C LYS A 259 19.91 3.67 5.64
N ASN A 260 20.26 2.38 5.68
CA ASN A 260 21.25 1.81 4.77
C ASN A 260 20.84 1.97 3.29
N PHE A 261 19.58 1.74 2.93
CA PHE A 261 19.12 1.97 1.56
C PHE A 261 19.13 3.45 1.16
N ARG A 262 18.85 4.35 2.11
CA ARG A 262 18.87 5.80 1.85
C ARG A 262 20.29 6.36 1.65
N GLU A 263 21.28 5.81 2.35
CA GLU A 263 22.63 6.37 2.40
C GLU A 263 23.64 5.65 1.49
N SER A 264 23.41 4.38 1.15
CA SER A 264 24.34 3.57 0.34
C SER A 264 24.49 4.01 -1.12
N GLY A 265 23.54 4.81 -1.64
CA GLY A 265 23.47 5.16 -3.06
C GLY A 265 22.99 4.02 -3.98
N GLU A 266 22.66 2.84 -3.42
CA GLU A 266 22.19 1.69 -4.20
C GLU A 266 20.72 1.81 -4.64
N LEU A 267 19.92 2.59 -3.92
CA LEU A 267 18.48 2.72 -4.15
C LEU A 267 18.14 3.09 -5.59
N LEU A 268 18.85 4.07 -6.17
CA LEU A 268 18.62 4.49 -7.55
C LEU A 268 18.98 3.39 -8.56
N LYS A 269 20.03 2.61 -8.30
CA LYS A 269 20.43 1.48 -9.14
C LYS A 269 19.39 0.35 -9.09
N ILE A 270 18.85 0.09 -7.90
CA ILE A 270 17.77 -0.89 -7.69
C ILE A 270 16.53 -0.47 -8.50
N LEU A 271 16.10 0.78 -8.36
CA LEU A 271 14.93 1.31 -9.07
C LEU A 271 15.13 1.32 -10.59
N ALA A 272 16.31 1.69 -11.09
CA ALA A 272 16.64 1.65 -12.52
C ALA A 272 16.62 0.21 -13.07
N THR A 273 17.16 -0.75 -12.31
CA THR A 273 17.15 -2.17 -12.68
C THR A 273 15.73 -2.73 -12.68
N GLY A 274 14.93 -2.38 -11.67
CA GLY A 274 13.52 -2.75 -11.60
C GLY A 274 12.72 -2.18 -12.76
N ALA A 275 12.91 -0.90 -13.09
CA ALA A 275 12.26 -0.26 -14.24
C ALA A 275 12.60 -0.99 -15.55
N LYS A 276 13.89 -1.28 -15.80
CA LYS A 276 14.29 -2.04 -17.00
C LYS A 276 13.62 -3.42 -17.09
N ARG A 277 13.53 -4.14 -15.97
CA ARG A 277 12.86 -5.44 -15.90
C ARG A 277 11.35 -5.30 -16.13
N ALA A 278 10.71 -4.30 -15.55
CA ALA A 278 9.31 -3.98 -15.75
C ALA A 278 9.02 -3.67 -17.23
N THR A 279 9.77 -2.73 -17.83
CA THR A 279 9.66 -2.36 -19.25
C THR A 279 9.81 -3.56 -20.17
N THR A 280 10.76 -4.47 -19.89
CA THR A 280 10.95 -5.68 -20.72
C THR A 280 9.69 -6.55 -20.79
N ILE A 281 8.86 -6.56 -19.74
CA ILE A 281 7.60 -7.31 -19.70
C ILE A 281 6.48 -6.47 -20.33
N SER A 282 6.32 -5.23 -19.87
CA SER A 282 5.22 -4.36 -20.27
C SER A 282 5.26 -4.01 -21.76
N THR A 283 6.45 -3.81 -22.34
CA THR A 283 6.57 -3.41 -23.76
C THR A 283 6.07 -4.51 -24.66
N LYS A 284 6.30 -5.79 -24.32
CA LYS A 284 5.76 -6.92 -25.09
C LYS A 284 4.23 -6.89 -25.11
N LYS A 285 3.60 -6.67 -23.95
CA LYS A 285 2.14 -6.58 -23.84
C LYS A 285 1.60 -5.35 -24.57
N LEU A 286 2.26 -4.20 -24.44
CA LEU A 286 1.86 -2.97 -25.12
C LEU A 286 1.93 -3.12 -26.65
N SER A 287 2.99 -3.73 -27.19
CA SER A 287 3.10 -4.02 -28.62
C SER A 287 1.98 -4.94 -29.11
N GLU A 288 1.61 -5.96 -28.34
CA GLU A 288 0.45 -6.81 -28.66
C GLU A 288 -0.85 -6.00 -28.73
N VAL A 289 -1.08 -5.13 -27.74
CA VAL A 289 -2.24 -4.24 -27.70
C VAL A 289 -2.26 -3.31 -28.90
N TYR A 290 -1.13 -2.68 -29.24
CA TYR A 290 -1.01 -1.78 -30.37
C TYR A 290 -1.32 -2.46 -31.70
N ASN A 291 -0.79 -3.68 -31.91
CA ASN A 291 -1.10 -4.50 -33.08
C ASN A 291 -2.59 -4.81 -33.19
N LYS A 292 -3.23 -5.17 -32.08
CA LYS A 292 -4.66 -5.49 -32.04
C LYS A 292 -5.56 -4.28 -32.27
N VAL A 293 -5.17 -3.11 -31.78
CA VAL A 293 -5.88 -1.84 -32.03
C VAL A 293 -5.64 -1.34 -33.47
N GLY A 294 -4.57 -1.80 -34.13
CA GLY A 294 -4.25 -1.45 -35.51
C GLY A 294 -3.35 -0.23 -35.65
N PHE A 295 -2.53 0.08 -34.65
CA PHE A 295 -1.49 1.11 -34.80
C PHE A 295 -0.37 0.62 -35.71
N VAL A 296 0.22 1.55 -36.47
CA VAL A 296 1.35 1.25 -37.34
C VAL A 296 2.59 1.02 -36.46
N THR A 297 3.22 -0.14 -36.61
CA THR A 297 4.45 -0.49 -35.90
C THR A 297 5.67 0.15 -36.55
N ASN A 298 6.59 0.68 -35.74
CA ASN A 298 7.93 1.11 -36.13
C ASN A 298 8.97 0.09 -35.67
#